data_AF-A9EW30-F1
#
_entry.id   AF-A9EW30-F1
#
_cell.length_a   1.000
_cell.length_b   1.000
_cell.length_c   1.000
_cell.angle_alpha   90.00
_cell.angle_beta   90.00
_cell.angle_gamma   90.00
#
_symmetry.space_group_name_H-M   'P 1'
#
loop_
_entity.id
_entity.type
_entity.pdbx_description
1 polymer ?
#
loop_
_entity_poly.entity_id
_entity_poly.type
_entity_poly.pdbx_seq_one_letter_code
_entity_poly.pdbx_strand_id
1 'polypeptide(L)'
;MNASNPVVLRDSHAWWEAVKKDPEALVAWLLDQYRGEATAAGRIEMLRDAFAEPGTRAHRILGVIAGQERRHAVWVGDLLAARGIEPKIGAKRERYWKETLDVVRDLETGCAVGAHSERMRLERIEVIAADPAAPPDVRAVFERILPEERFHARAFAELAGAEALAATQGAHDLGRRALGLAP
;
A
#
# COMPACT_ATOMS: atom_id res chain seq x y z
N MET A 1 33.26 -9.42 7.94
CA MET A 1 32.78 -8.95 6.62
C MET A 1 31.40 -9.54 6.42
N ASN A 2 30.33 -8.78 6.65
CA ASN A 2 28.97 -9.26 6.39
C ASN A 2 28.71 -9.14 4.90
N ALA A 3 28.66 -10.27 4.20
CA ALA A 3 28.11 -10.32 2.86
C ALA A 3 26.64 -9.93 2.95
N SER A 4 26.30 -8.74 2.48
CA SER A 4 24.92 -8.35 2.24
C SER A 4 24.33 -9.34 1.26
N ASN A 5 23.36 -10.14 1.72
CA ASN A 5 22.62 -11.05 0.85
C ASN A 5 22.04 -10.25 -0.33
N PRO A 6 22.21 -10.70 -1.59
CA PRO A 6 21.60 -10.04 -2.72
C PRO A 6 20.08 -10.03 -2.55
N VAL A 7 19.47 -8.85 -2.72
CA VAL A 7 18.02 -8.70 -2.72
C VAL A 7 17.48 -9.50 -3.92
N VAL A 8 16.89 -10.66 -3.66
CA VAL A 8 16.21 -11.43 -4.69
C VAL A 8 14.91 -10.72 -5.02
N LEU A 9 14.88 -10.06 -6.18
CA LEU A 9 13.67 -9.47 -6.73
C LEU A 9 12.70 -10.61 -7.09
N ARG A 10 11.46 -10.56 -6.60
CA ARG A 10 10.41 -11.55 -6.90
C ARG A 10 9.18 -10.82 -7.43
N ASP A 11 8.55 -11.37 -8.47
CA ASP A 11 7.20 -10.98 -8.85
C ASP A 11 6.19 -11.36 -7.74
N SER A 12 4.99 -10.79 -7.81
CA SER A 12 3.97 -10.97 -6.77
C SER A 12 3.55 -12.43 -6.58
N HIS A 13 3.57 -13.27 -7.62
CA HIS A 13 3.25 -14.70 -7.48
C HIS A 13 4.36 -15.47 -6.77
N ALA A 14 5.61 -15.32 -7.20
CA ALA A 14 6.76 -15.98 -6.59
C ALA A 14 6.99 -15.50 -5.15
N TRP A 15 6.72 -14.22 -4.87
CA TRP A 15 6.68 -13.68 -3.51
C TRP A 15 5.62 -14.37 -2.66
N TRP A 16 4.37 -14.45 -3.15
CA TRP A 16 3.27 -15.03 -2.40
C TRP A 16 3.45 -16.52 -2.11
N GLU A 17 3.93 -17.29 -3.09
CA GLU A 17 4.22 -18.72 -2.92
C GLU A 17 5.23 -19.01 -1.80
N ALA A 18 6.16 -18.09 -1.57
CA ALA A 18 7.11 -18.19 -0.47
C ALA A 18 6.48 -17.73 0.85
N VAL A 19 5.79 -16.58 0.86
CA VAL A 19 5.21 -15.99 2.08
C VAL A 19 4.12 -16.88 2.67
N LYS A 20 3.22 -17.44 1.85
CA LYS A 20 2.09 -18.24 2.36
C LYS A 20 2.50 -19.56 3.02
N LYS A 21 3.71 -20.05 2.72
CA LYS A 21 4.27 -21.29 3.29
C LYS A 21 5.16 -21.05 4.50
N ASP A 22 5.48 -19.79 4.79
CA ASP A 22 6.33 -19.38 5.90
C ASP A 22 5.48 -18.55 6.89
N PRO A 23 5.09 -19.15 8.04
CA PRO A 23 4.27 -18.47 9.04
C PRO A 23 4.87 -17.15 9.54
N GLU A 24 6.19 -17.09 9.72
CA GLU A 24 6.85 -15.88 10.20
C GLU A 24 6.83 -14.78 9.14
N ALA A 25 7.10 -15.12 7.88
CA ALA A 25 7.03 -14.18 6.77
C ALA A 25 5.60 -13.66 6.56
N LEU A 26 4.58 -14.54 6.68
CA LEU A 26 3.18 -14.16 6.58
C LEU A 26 2.78 -13.18 7.69
N VAL A 27 3.15 -13.46 8.94
CA VAL A 27 2.87 -12.57 10.07
C VAL A 27 3.58 -11.23 9.91
N ALA A 28 4.86 -11.24 9.52
CA ALA A 28 5.61 -10.02 9.27
C ALA A 28 4.95 -9.17 8.17
N TRP A 29 4.46 -9.80 7.11
CA TRP A 29 3.74 -9.10 6.05
C TRP A 29 2.39 -8.55 6.51
N LEU A 30 1.57 -9.31 7.24
CA LEU A 30 0.28 -8.84 7.77
C LEU A 30 0.46 -7.65 8.73
N LEU A 31 1.50 -7.65 9.55
CA LEU A 31 1.85 -6.50 10.40
C LEU A 31 2.23 -5.28 9.57
N ASP A 32 2.96 -5.46 8.47
CA ASP A 32 3.31 -4.37 7.56
C ASP A 32 2.10 -3.87 6.78
N GLN A 33 1.14 -4.74 6.41
CA GLN A 33 -0.15 -4.32 5.85
C GLN A 33 -0.92 -3.47 6.86
N TYR A 34 -1.14 -3.98 8.07
CA TYR A 34 -1.83 -3.24 9.13
C TYR A 34 -1.24 -1.83 9.34
N ARG A 35 0.09 -1.72 9.36
CA ARG A 35 0.77 -0.42 9.46
C ARG A 35 0.53 0.49 8.27
N GLY A 36 0.53 -0.08 7.06
CA GLY A 36 0.18 0.63 5.83
C GLY A 36 -1.20 1.26 5.96
N GLU A 37 -2.22 0.43 6.15
CA GLU A 37 -3.62 0.83 6.30
C GLU A 37 -3.80 1.86 7.42
N ALA A 38 -3.25 1.58 8.61
CA ALA A 38 -3.43 2.42 9.80
C ALA A 38 -2.81 3.81 9.67
N THR A 39 -1.87 4.00 8.72
CA THR A 39 -1.22 5.29 8.49
C THR A 39 -1.61 5.94 7.16
N ALA A 40 -2.21 5.21 6.24
CA ALA A 40 -2.60 5.72 4.93
C ALA A 40 -3.66 6.81 5.02
N ALA A 41 -4.71 6.60 5.81
CA ALA A 41 -5.78 7.59 6.00
C ALA A 41 -5.26 8.98 6.38
N GLY A 42 -4.33 9.04 7.36
CA GLY A 42 -3.72 10.30 7.79
C GLY A 42 -2.91 10.97 6.69
N ARG A 43 -2.13 10.21 5.89
CA ARG A 43 -1.39 10.77 4.74
C ARG A 43 -2.31 11.34 3.68
N ILE A 44 -3.42 10.65 3.40
CA ILE A 44 -4.40 11.07 2.40
C ILE A 44 -5.14 12.33 2.86
N GLU A 45 -5.47 12.42 4.15
CA GLU A 45 -6.08 13.62 4.72
C GLU A 45 -5.12 14.80 4.71
N MET A 46 -3.84 14.60 5.03
CA MET A 46 -2.83 15.66 4.89
C MET A 46 -2.70 16.14 3.43
N LEU A 47 -2.68 15.22 2.46
CA LEU A 47 -2.65 15.58 1.04
C LEU A 47 -3.89 16.38 0.64
N ARG A 48 -5.07 15.88 1.02
CA ARG A 48 -6.37 16.52 0.77
C ARG A 48 -6.38 17.94 1.31
N ASP A 49 -6.04 18.10 2.58
CA ASP A 49 -6.15 19.38 3.29
C ASP A 49 -5.11 20.39 2.80
N ALA A 50 -3.98 19.93 2.26
CA ALA A 50 -2.95 20.78 1.69
C ALA A 50 -3.26 21.26 0.26
N PHE A 51 -3.91 20.42 -0.58
CA PHE A 51 -3.96 20.66 -2.03
C PHE A 51 -5.34 20.52 -2.69
N ALA A 52 -6.38 20.07 -1.96
CA ALA A 52 -7.73 19.93 -2.52
C ALA A 52 -8.72 20.83 -1.80
N GLU A 53 -9.24 21.83 -2.51
CA GLU A 53 -10.23 22.75 -1.94
C GLU A 53 -11.50 22.02 -1.44
N PRO A 54 -12.03 22.39 -0.26
CA PRO A 54 -13.29 21.83 0.24
C PRO A 54 -14.43 21.92 -0.78
N GLY A 55 -15.20 20.84 -0.91
CA GLY A 55 -16.32 20.78 -1.86
C GLY A 55 -15.93 20.44 -3.30
N THR A 56 -14.65 20.31 -3.62
CA THR A 56 -14.21 19.79 -4.93
C THR A 56 -14.40 18.27 -5.04
N ARG A 57 -14.35 17.76 -6.27
CA ARG A 57 -14.35 16.31 -6.53
C ARG A 57 -13.15 15.62 -5.88
N ALA A 58 -11.96 16.20 -5.99
CA ALA A 58 -10.74 15.66 -5.40
C ALA A 58 -10.87 15.54 -3.87
N HIS A 59 -11.34 16.60 -3.20
CA HIS A 59 -11.52 16.59 -1.75
C HIS A 59 -12.46 15.46 -1.30
N ARG A 60 -13.58 15.27 -2.01
CA ARG A 60 -14.52 14.17 -1.71
C ARG A 60 -13.91 12.80 -1.94
N ILE A 61 -13.23 12.59 -3.07
CA ILE A 61 -12.59 11.31 -3.40
C ILE A 61 -11.57 10.94 -2.33
N LEU A 62 -10.64 11.85 -2.01
CA LEU A 62 -9.62 11.61 -1.00
C LEU A 62 -10.24 11.33 0.38
N GLY A 63 -11.34 12.00 0.74
CA GLY A 63 -12.09 11.70 1.96
C GLY A 63 -12.70 10.30 1.99
N VAL A 64 -13.22 9.82 0.85
CA VAL A 64 -13.74 8.44 0.72
C VAL A 64 -12.61 7.43 0.87
N ILE A 65 -11.49 7.64 0.18
CA ILE A 65 -10.31 6.75 0.26
C ILE A 65 -9.81 6.68 1.71
N ALA A 66 -9.58 7.82 2.38
CA ALA A 66 -9.14 7.83 3.77
C ALA A 66 -10.13 7.10 4.72
N GLY A 67 -11.42 7.20 4.45
CA GLY A 67 -12.44 6.43 5.18
C GLY A 67 -12.38 4.92 4.93
N GLN A 68 -11.95 4.50 3.74
CA GLN A 68 -11.74 3.09 3.37
C GLN A 68 -10.50 2.52 4.03
N GLU A 69 -9.37 3.23 3.96
CA GLU A 69 -8.10 2.85 4.62
C GLU A 69 -8.28 2.58 6.13
N ARG A 70 -9.06 3.42 6.82
CA ARG A 70 -9.39 3.18 8.23
C ARG A 70 -10.14 1.86 8.45
N ARG A 71 -11.05 1.49 7.55
CA ARG A 71 -11.76 0.21 7.64
C ARG A 71 -10.84 -0.95 7.30
N HIS A 72 -9.93 -0.79 6.35
CA HIS A 72 -8.92 -1.80 6.02
C HIS A 72 -8.03 -2.08 7.22
N ALA A 73 -7.58 -1.02 7.92
CA ALA A 73 -6.79 -1.15 9.14
C ALA A 73 -7.54 -1.94 10.22
N VAL A 74 -8.84 -1.72 10.39
CA VAL A 74 -9.69 -2.50 11.29
C VAL A 74 -9.75 -3.96 10.85
N TRP A 75 -10.03 -4.25 9.58
CA TRP A 75 -10.14 -5.64 9.10
C TRP A 75 -8.83 -6.42 9.21
N VAL A 76 -7.70 -5.81 8.88
CA VAL A 76 -6.38 -6.44 9.06
C VAL A 76 -6.02 -6.57 10.54
N GLY A 77 -6.39 -5.59 11.37
CA GLY A 77 -6.23 -5.64 12.82
C GLY A 77 -7.02 -6.80 13.45
N ASP A 78 -8.28 -6.97 13.05
CA ASP A 78 -9.14 -8.07 13.51
C ASP A 78 -8.58 -9.43 13.07
N LEU A 79 -8.04 -9.55 11.85
CA LEU A 79 -7.36 -10.75 11.36
C LEU A 79 -6.14 -11.10 12.22
N LEU A 80 -5.30 -10.10 12.52
CA LEU A 80 -4.14 -10.29 13.40
C LEU A 80 -4.58 -10.73 14.80
N ALA A 81 -5.58 -10.07 15.39
CA ALA A 81 -6.10 -10.41 16.70
C ALA A 81 -6.69 -11.82 16.76
N ALA A 82 -7.45 -12.23 15.74
CA ALA A 82 -8.00 -13.59 15.62
C ALA A 82 -6.91 -14.67 15.54
N ARG A 83 -5.72 -14.29 15.05
CA ARG A 83 -4.52 -15.14 14.99
C ARG A 83 -3.66 -15.06 16.25
N GLY A 84 -4.11 -14.37 17.29
CA GLY A 84 -3.37 -14.18 18.55
C GLY A 84 -2.18 -13.22 18.43
N ILE A 85 -2.16 -12.37 17.40
CA ILE A 85 -1.09 -11.41 17.13
C ILE A 85 -1.59 -10.01 17.48
N GLU A 86 -0.86 -9.31 18.35
CA GLU A 86 -1.21 -7.95 18.74
C GLU A 86 -0.90 -6.96 17.60
N PRO A 87 -1.90 -6.22 17.08
CA PRO A 87 -1.66 -5.22 16.03
C PRO A 87 -0.84 -4.05 16.59
N LYS A 88 0.38 -3.87 16.11
CA LYS A 88 1.27 -2.78 16.54
C LYS A 88 1.81 -1.97 15.38
N ILE A 89 1.63 -0.65 15.49
CA ILE A 89 2.40 0.32 14.70
C ILE A 89 3.81 0.35 15.30
N GLY A 90 4.71 -0.44 14.73
CA GLY A 90 6.12 -0.48 15.14
C GLY A 90 6.89 0.77 14.68
N ALA A 91 8.12 0.94 15.16
CA ALA A 91 8.98 2.06 14.78
C ALA A 91 9.47 1.95 13.31
N LYS A 92 9.20 3.02 12.54
CA LYS A 92 9.69 3.40 11.19
C LYS A 92 10.12 2.31 10.20
N ARG A 93 9.29 2.10 9.17
CA ARG A 93 9.74 1.83 7.79
C ARG A 93 9.32 2.99 6.89
N GLU A 94 9.94 4.15 7.10
CA GLU A 94 9.74 5.34 6.26
C GLU A 94 10.53 5.30 4.94
N ARG A 95 11.29 4.23 4.67
CA ARG A 95 12.24 4.21 3.54
C ARG A 95 11.58 4.52 2.19
N TYR A 96 10.41 3.96 1.91
CA TYR A 96 9.67 4.30 0.68
C TYR A 96 9.23 5.76 0.65
N TRP A 97 8.65 6.23 1.76
CA TRP A 97 8.10 7.58 1.87
C TRP A 97 9.19 8.66 1.83
N LYS A 98 10.38 8.37 2.36
CA LYS A 98 11.54 9.25 2.28
C LYS A 98 11.94 9.55 0.84
N GLU A 99 11.86 8.56 -0.04
CA GLU A 99 12.24 8.73 -1.45
C GLU A 99 11.11 9.35 -2.30
N THR A 100 9.87 9.36 -1.82
CA THR A 100 8.69 9.70 -2.62
C THR A 100 7.95 10.96 -2.17
N LEU A 101 8.10 11.40 -0.91
CA LEU A 101 7.42 12.61 -0.44
C LEU A 101 8.09 13.89 -0.96
N ASP A 102 9.39 13.88 -1.23
CA ASP A 102 10.14 15.06 -1.68
C ASP A 102 9.69 15.59 -3.05
N VAL A 103 9.02 14.75 -3.86
CA VAL A 103 8.52 15.15 -5.20
C VAL A 103 7.11 15.74 -5.18
N VAL A 104 6.40 15.65 -4.05
CA VAL A 104 5.02 16.14 -3.88
C VAL A 104 5.04 17.66 -3.73
N ARG A 105 4.46 18.34 -4.71
CA ARG A 105 4.43 19.81 -4.80
C ARG A 105 3.03 20.38 -4.98
N ASP A 106 2.11 19.54 -5.43
CA ASP A 106 0.73 19.87 -5.77
C ASP A 106 -0.15 18.60 -5.63
N LEU A 107 -1.45 18.76 -5.92
CA LEU A 107 -2.41 17.68 -5.84
C LEU A 107 -2.06 16.53 -6.78
N GLU A 108 -1.65 16.86 -8.00
CA GLU A 108 -1.36 15.92 -9.08
C GLU A 108 -0.18 15.03 -8.73
N THR A 109 0.94 15.62 -8.32
CA THR A 109 2.14 14.87 -7.90
C THR A 109 1.91 14.06 -6.62
N GLY A 110 1.12 14.58 -5.68
CA GLY A 110 0.70 13.84 -4.49
C GLY A 110 -0.18 12.62 -4.83
N CYS A 111 -1.17 12.81 -5.71
CA CYS A 111 -2.01 11.72 -6.20
C CYS A 111 -1.21 10.72 -7.04
N ALA A 112 -0.19 11.16 -7.77
CA ALA A 112 0.68 10.27 -8.54
C ALA A 112 1.48 9.33 -7.62
N VAL A 113 2.04 9.86 -6.53
CA VAL A 113 2.72 9.04 -5.50
C VAL A 113 1.74 8.06 -4.86
N GLY A 114 0.51 8.49 -4.57
CA GLY A 114 -0.58 7.62 -4.12
C GLY A 114 -0.86 6.48 -5.10
N ALA A 115 -1.09 6.80 -6.37
CA ALA A 115 -1.39 5.83 -7.43
C ALA A 115 -0.31 4.76 -7.57
N HIS A 116 0.96 5.16 -7.51
CA HIS A 116 2.10 4.26 -7.56
C HIS A 116 2.16 3.32 -6.35
N SER A 117 1.90 3.84 -5.14
CA SER A 117 1.80 3.02 -3.92
C SER A 117 0.66 2.01 -4.02
N GLU A 118 -0.55 2.44 -4.41
CA GLU A 118 -1.71 1.55 -4.47
C GLU A 118 -1.56 0.50 -5.54
N ARG A 119 -1.02 0.83 -6.71
CA ARG A 119 -0.80 -0.18 -7.75
C ARG A 119 0.17 -1.28 -7.29
N MET A 120 1.25 -0.89 -6.60
CA MET A 120 2.21 -1.85 -6.03
C MET A 120 1.57 -2.76 -4.96
N ARG A 121 0.65 -2.25 -4.13
CA ARG A 121 -0.09 -3.06 -3.16
C ARG A 121 -1.12 -3.96 -3.84
N LEU A 122 -1.90 -3.38 -4.76
CA LEU A 122 -2.98 -4.04 -5.48
C LEU A 122 -2.49 -5.31 -6.20
N GLU A 123 -1.33 -5.26 -6.86
CA GLU A 123 -0.72 -6.42 -7.52
C GLU A 123 -0.57 -7.63 -6.58
N ARG A 124 -0.29 -7.40 -5.30
CA ARG A 124 -0.16 -8.47 -4.30
C ARG A 124 -1.51 -8.94 -3.78
N ILE A 125 -2.42 -8.00 -3.53
CA ILE A 125 -3.77 -8.30 -3.06
C ILE A 125 -4.51 -9.16 -4.09
N GLU A 126 -4.35 -8.87 -5.39
CA GLU A 126 -4.94 -9.67 -6.47
C GLU A 126 -4.43 -11.11 -6.48
N VAL A 127 -3.12 -11.32 -6.29
CA VAL A 127 -2.53 -12.66 -6.20
C VAL A 127 -3.09 -13.44 -5.01
N ILE A 128 -3.21 -12.80 -3.84
CA ILE A 128 -3.71 -13.44 -2.62
C ILE A 128 -5.19 -13.80 -2.76
N ALA A 129 -6.01 -12.85 -3.22
CA ALA A 129 -7.44 -13.04 -3.39
C ALA A 129 -7.77 -14.13 -4.42
N ALA A 130 -6.93 -14.27 -5.46
CA ALA A 130 -7.11 -15.28 -6.51
C ALA A 130 -6.58 -16.67 -6.13
N ASP A 131 -5.80 -16.81 -5.05
CA ASP A 131 -5.16 -18.08 -4.68
C ASP A 131 -6.08 -18.96 -3.80
N PRO A 132 -6.61 -20.09 -4.30
CA PRO A 132 -7.44 -20.98 -3.51
C PRO A 132 -6.70 -21.70 -2.38
N ALA A 133 -5.37 -21.73 -2.41
CA ALA A 133 -4.54 -22.33 -1.37
C ALA A 133 -4.09 -21.32 -0.30
N ALA A 134 -4.46 -20.04 -0.42
CA ALA A 134 -4.23 -19.06 0.63
C ALA A 134 -5.00 -19.45 1.90
N PRO A 135 -4.48 -19.11 3.11
CA PRO A 135 -5.24 -19.29 4.34
C PRO A 135 -6.63 -18.64 4.22
N PRO A 136 -7.74 -19.36 4.49
CA PRO A 136 -9.08 -18.88 4.13
C PRO A 136 -9.47 -17.54 4.75
N ASP A 137 -9.04 -17.29 5.98
CA ASP A 137 -9.24 -16.04 6.72
C ASP A 137 -8.46 -14.87 6.10
N VAL A 138 -7.21 -15.09 5.72
CA VAL A 138 -6.38 -14.10 5.01
C VAL A 138 -7.02 -13.78 3.67
N ARG A 139 -7.35 -14.81 2.88
CA ARG A 139 -7.97 -14.64 1.56
C ARG A 139 -9.28 -13.86 1.66
N ALA A 140 -10.17 -14.20 2.60
CA ALA A 140 -11.44 -13.52 2.77
C ALA A 140 -11.29 -12.03 3.10
N VAL A 141 -10.31 -11.65 3.92
CA VAL A 141 -10.01 -10.24 4.22
C VAL A 141 -9.54 -9.50 2.99
N PHE A 142 -8.62 -10.07 2.21
CA PHE A 142 -8.09 -9.41 1.01
C PHE A 142 -9.07 -9.40 -0.16
N GLU A 143 -9.96 -10.39 -0.28
CA GLU A 143 -11.10 -10.35 -1.21
C GLU A 143 -12.06 -9.19 -0.89
N ARG A 144 -12.25 -8.90 0.40
CA ARG A 144 -13.08 -7.78 0.87
C ARG A 144 -12.43 -6.41 0.60
N ILE A 145 -11.11 -6.31 0.75
CA ILE A 145 -10.33 -5.07 0.51
C ILE A 145 -10.20 -4.77 -0.99
N LEU A 146 -9.99 -5.79 -1.81
CA LEU A 146 -9.69 -5.69 -3.25
C LEU A 146 -10.55 -4.71 -4.07
N PRO A 147 -11.90 -4.69 -3.97
CA PRO A 147 -12.70 -3.74 -4.75
C PRO A 147 -12.42 -2.28 -4.38
N GLU A 148 -12.09 -1.99 -3.11
CA GLU A 148 -11.77 -0.64 -2.65
C GLU A 148 -10.37 -0.22 -3.14
N GLU A 149 -9.37 -1.09 -3.04
CA GLU A 149 -8.01 -0.87 -3.58
C GLU A 149 -8.00 -0.60 -5.09
N ARG A 150 -8.81 -1.36 -5.84
CA ARG A 150 -9.01 -1.12 -7.28
C ARG A 150 -9.60 0.26 -7.55
N PHE A 151 -10.50 0.73 -6.69
CA PHE A 151 -11.03 2.09 -6.79
C PHE A 151 -9.94 3.12 -6.44
N HIS A 152 -9.16 2.91 -5.38
CA HIS A 152 -8.09 3.81 -4.96
C HIS A 152 -7.06 4.02 -6.07
N ALA A 153 -6.50 2.94 -6.61
CA ALA A 153 -5.50 2.99 -7.67
C ALA A 153 -6.01 3.77 -8.90
N ARG A 154 -7.26 3.52 -9.31
CA ARG A 154 -7.88 4.26 -10.42
C ARG A 154 -8.12 5.73 -10.08
N ALA A 155 -8.66 6.02 -8.90
CA ALA A 155 -9.02 7.37 -8.49
C ALA A 155 -7.78 8.25 -8.34
N PHE A 156 -6.71 7.74 -7.71
CA PHE A 156 -5.44 8.45 -7.62
C PHE A 156 -4.82 8.68 -9.01
N ALA A 157 -4.80 7.67 -9.88
CA ALA A 157 -4.27 7.84 -11.23
C ALA A 157 -5.05 8.88 -12.05
N GLU A 158 -6.37 8.92 -11.90
CA GLU A 158 -7.24 9.90 -12.55
C GLU A 158 -6.98 11.32 -12.04
N LEU A 159 -6.84 11.50 -10.72
CA LEU A 159 -6.52 12.80 -10.12
C LEU A 159 -5.10 13.28 -10.42
N ALA A 160 -4.16 12.35 -10.62
CA ALA A 160 -2.78 12.65 -10.98
C ALA A 160 -2.63 13.12 -12.43
N GLY A 161 -3.33 12.45 -13.35
CA GLY A 161 -3.08 12.60 -14.78
C GLY A 161 -1.75 11.98 -15.24
N ALA A 162 -1.62 11.79 -16.56
CA ALA A 162 -0.51 11.07 -17.15
C ALA A 162 0.86 11.75 -16.94
N GLU A 163 0.89 13.08 -16.94
CA GLU A 163 2.13 13.85 -16.78
C GLU A 163 2.74 13.68 -15.39
N ALA A 164 1.95 13.85 -14.33
CA ALA A 164 2.44 13.68 -12.96
C ALA A 164 2.82 12.22 -12.66
N LEU A 165 2.08 11.24 -13.21
CA LEU A 165 2.44 9.82 -13.12
C LEU A 165 3.83 9.55 -13.72
N ALA A 166 4.09 10.08 -14.91
CA ALA A 166 5.39 9.95 -15.57
C ALA A 166 6.50 10.67 -14.78
N ALA A 167 6.24 11.90 -14.31
CA ALA A 167 7.20 12.71 -13.59
C ALA A 167 7.62 12.11 -12.23
N THR A 168 6.74 11.34 -11.58
CA THR A 168 6.99 10.73 -10.27
C THR A 168 7.49 9.29 -10.34
N GLN A 169 7.49 8.66 -11.53
CA GLN A 169 7.90 7.26 -11.70
C GLN A 169 9.31 6.98 -11.17
N GLY A 170 10.27 7.88 -11.41
CA GLY A 170 11.65 7.68 -10.93
C GLY A 170 11.76 7.60 -9.41
N ALA A 171 10.99 8.43 -8.69
CA ALA A 171 10.92 8.39 -7.22
C ALA A 171 10.25 7.10 -6.74
N HIS A 172 9.19 6.65 -7.42
CA HIS A 172 8.56 5.36 -7.13
C HIS A 172 9.54 4.20 -7.29
N ASP A 173 10.32 4.16 -8.38
CA ASP A 173 11.30 3.10 -8.64
C ASP A 173 12.40 3.06 -7.56
N LEU A 174 12.88 4.22 -7.11
CA LEU A 174 13.81 4.32 -5.98
C LEU A 174 13.17 3.78 -4.69
N GLY A 175 11.91 4.14 -4.43
CA GLY A 175 11.12 3.61 -3.32
C GLY A 175 10.98 2.08 -3.36
N ARG A 176 10.66 1.50 -4.53
CA ARG A 176 10.58 0.05 -4.75
C ARG A 176 11.90 -0.63 -4.42
N ARG A 177 13.03 -0.08 -4.91
CA ARG A 177 14.38 -0.61 -4.61
C ARG A 177 14.71 -0.54 -3.12
N ALA A 178 14.31 0.52 -2.42
CA ALA A 178 14.50 0.66 -0.96
C ALA A 178 13.68 -0.35 -0.13
N LEU A 179 12.65 -0.95 -0.74
CA LEU A 179 11.87 -2.08 -0.22
C LEU A 179 12.36 -3.44 -0.73
N GLY A 180 13.33 -3.46 -1.64
CA GLY A 180 13.86 -4.66 -2.27
C GLY A 180 12.96 -5.28 -3.34
N LEU A 181 12.15 -4.45 -4.02
CA LEU A 181 11.22 -4.86 -5.07
C LEU A 181 11.79 -4.58 -6.47
N ALA A 182 11.52 -5.46 -7.43
CA ALA A 182 11.84 -5.22 -8.84
C ALA A 182 10.94 -4.11 -9.40
N PRO A 183 11.42 -3.29 -10.35
CA PRO A 183 10.55 -2.53 -11.25
C PRO A 183 9.51 -3.44 -11.91
#